data_AF-A0A7C9G3U6-F1
#
_entry.id   AF-A0A7C9G3U6-F1
#
_cell.length_a   1.000
_cell.length_b   1.000
_cell.length_c   1.000
_cell.angle_alpha   90.00
_cell.angle_beta   90.00
_cell.angle_gamma   90.00
#
_symmetry.space_group_name_H-M   'P 1'
#
loop_
_entity.id
_entity.type
_entity.pdbx_description
1 polymer ?
#
loop_
_entity_poly.entity_id
_entity_poly.type
_entity_poly.pdbx_seq_one_letter_code
_entity_poly.pdbx_strand_id
1 'polypeptide(L)'
;MYLHLGIKKRNAKRIGYSRDYCNYCEKPVIAELWRYRAWLGLFWIPILPLNKRQHWLCSECNNQTDSRYTNGLVSKVVILLFSLIVTGLLFDPEASQHSDYIWWLRGLSFAINILCFVWLLKHKKRPSHKQRRAKLEPLKAAHCHFCQGPLYIGLETRCDACQLKVYKTVKDATKLSAKRPY
;
A
#
# COMPACT_ATOMS: atom_id res chain seq x y z
N MET A 1 17.95 22.34 15.49
CA MET A 1 18.90 21.46 14.76
C MET A 1 18.10 20.36 14.08
N TYR A 2 17.77 20.53 12.79
CA TYR A 2 16.93 19.56 12.07
C TYR A 2 17.78 18.35 11.66
N LEU A 3 17.63 17.24 12.38
CA LEU A 3 18.20 15.96 12.00
C LEU A 3 17.44 15.42 10.79
N HIS A 4 17.98 15.62 9.58
CA HIS A 4 17.49 14.95 8.39
C HIS A 4 17.92 13.48 8.41
N LEU A 5 17.11 12.64 9.07
CA LEU A 5 17.19 11.18 8.96
C LEU A 5 16.46 10.72 7.70
N GLY A 6 17.14 9.91 6.88
CA GLY A 6 16.56 9.36 5.66
C GLY A 6 17.14 7.99 5.30
N ILE A 7 16.33 7.15 4.64
CA ILE A 7 16.77 5.83 4.16
C ILE A 7 17.24 5.97 2.72
N LYS A 8 18.53 5.75 2.47
CA LYS A 8 19.10 5.72 1.11
C LYS A 8 19.08 4.29 0.55
N LYS A 9 18.67 4.13 -0.72
CA LYS A 9 18.66 2.85 -1.43
C LYS A 9 19.97 2.69 -2.23
N ARG A 10 20.71 1.60 -2.01
CA ARG A 10 21.89 1.23 -2.80
C ARG A 10 21.74 -0.14 -3.45
N ASN A 11 22.38 -0.31 -4.61
CA ASN A 11 22.45 -1.57 -5.37
C ASN A 11 21.07 -2.19 -5.60
N ALA A 12 20.12 -1.39 -6.09
CA ALA A 12 18.81 -1.87 -6.46
C ALA A 12 18.95 -2.79 -7.68
N LYS A 13 18.52 -4.04 -7.54
CA LYS A 13 18.55 -5.04 -8.61
C LYS A 13 17.22 -5.77 -8.66
N ARG A 14 16.72 -5.98 -9.88
CA ARG A 14 15.58 -6.86 -10.15
C ARG A 14 16.03 -8.32 -9.97
N ILE A 15 15.30 -9.06 -9.14
CA ILE A 15 15.66 -10.45 -8.77
C ILE A 15 14.60 -11.47 -9.19
N GLY A 16 13.42 -11.02 -9.56
CA GLY A 16 12.36 -11.92 -10.02
C GLY A 16 11.11 -11.18 -10.43
N TYR A 17 10.09 -11.94 -10.83
CA TYR A 17 8.80 -11.40 -11.21
C TYR A 17 7.68 -12.42 -10.97
N SER A 18 6.45 -11.92 -10.88
CA SER A 18 5.24 -12.72 -10.67
C SER A 18 4.05 -12.05 -11.32
N ARG A 19 2.96 -12.78 -11.53
CA ARG A 19 1.66 -12.18 -11.85
C ARG A 19 1.01 -11.74 -10.53
N ASP A 20 0.73 -10.45 -10.40
CA ASP A 20 0.09 -9.87 -9.21
C ASP A 20 -1.00 -8.86 -9.64
N TYR A 21 -1.73 -8.32 -8.68
CA TYR A 21 -2.68 -7.25 -8.89
C TYR A 21 -2.08 -5.95 -8.37
N CYS A 22 -2.01 -4.92 -9.22
CA CYS A 22 -1.55 -3.61 -8.78
C CYS A 22 -2.72 -2.84 -8.17
N ASN A 23 -2.58 -2.43 -6.91
CA ASN A 23 -3.61 -1.60 -6.28
C ASN A 23 -3.72 -0.21 -6.90
N TYR A 24 -2.60 0.34 -7.37
CA TYR A 24 -2.57 1.68 -7.96
C TYR A 24 -3.24 1.71 -9.33
N CYS A 25 -2.97 0.72 -10.18
CA CYS A 25 -3.57 0.60 -11.51
C CYS A 25 -4.94 -0.08 -11.52
N GLU A 26 -5.35 -0.68 -10.38
CA GLU A 26 -6.58 -1.47 -10.23
C GLU A 26 -6.76 -2.59 -11.29
N LYS A 27 -5.66 -3.19 -11.76
CA LYS A 27 -5.67 -4.26 -12.78
C LYS A 27 -4.62 -5.35 -12.51
N PRO A 28 -4.80 -6.57 -13.06
CA PRO A 28 -3.76 -7.60 -13.04
C PRO A 28 -2.56 -7.15 -13.89
N VAL A 29 -1.36 -7.26 -13.33
CA VAL A 29 -0.11 -6.83 -13.95
C VAL A 29 1.00 -7.85 -13.71
N ILE A 30 2.13 -7.66 -14.39
CA ILE A 30 3.38 -8.29 -13.98
C ILE A 30 4.02 -7.43 -12.89
N ALA A 31 4.27 -8.06 -11.75
CA ALA A 31 4.98 -7.44 -10.65
C ALA A 31 6.44 -7.88 -10.65
N GLU A 32 7.35 -6.93 -10.50
CA GLU A 32 8.77 -7.14 -10.42
C GLU A 32 9.24 -7.12 -8.96
N LEU A 33 10.04 -8.10 -8.57
CA LEU A 33 10.67 -8.13 -7.25
C LEU A 33 12.02 -7.42 -7.33
N TRP A 34 12.11 -6.30 -6.63
CA TRP A 34 13.33 -5.51 -6.50
C TRP A 34 13.96 -5.73 -5.13
N ARG A 35 15.27 -5.92 -5.11
CA ARG A 35 16.09 -6.03 -3.90
C ARG A 35 17.08 -4.88 -3.85
N TYR A 36 17.18 -4.22 -2.70
CA TYR A 36 18.15 -3.15 -2.47
C TYR A 36 18.73 -3.23 -1.06
N ARG A 37 19.89 -2.63 -0.86
CA ARG A 37 20.47 -2.38 0.48
C ARG A 37 19.98 -1.02 0.97
N ALA A 38 19.26 -1.02 2.09
CA ALA A 38 18.89 0.21 2.77
C ALA A 38 20.08 0.69 3.60
N TRP A 39 20.30 2.00 3.66
CA TRP A 39 21.31 2.61 4.53
C TRP A 39 20.65 3.74 5.30
N LEU A 40 20.84 3.76 6.62
CA LEU A 40 20.41 4.87 7.45
C LEU A 40 21.41 6.02 7.25
N GLY A 41 20.90 7.12 6.72
CA GLY A 41 21.67 8.34 6.52
C GLY A 41 21.39 9.36 7.61
N LEU A 42 22.45 9.99 8.11
CA LEU A 42 22.38 11.21 8.91
C LEU A 42 23.08 12.31 8.13
N PHE A 43 22.42 13.45 7.92
CA PHE A 43 22.99 14.56 7.15
C PHE A 43 23.70 14.08 5.87
N TRP A 44 22.99 13.28 5.07
CA TRP A 44 23.45 12.81 3.74
C TRP A 44 24.56 11.74 3.75
N ILE A 45 25.20 11.47 4.88
CA ILE A 45 26.22 10.41 5.00
C ILE A 45 25.54 9.08 5.34
N PRO A 46 25.74 8.00 4.55
CA PRO A 46 25.17 6.68 4.85
C PRO A 46 26.01 6.01 5.96
N ILE A 47 25.58 6.15 7.21
CA ILE A 47 26.34 5.70 8.39
C ILE A 47 26.12 4.21 8.64
N LEU A 48 24.86 3.75 8.64
CA LEU A 48 24.53 2.39 9.06
C LEU A 48 23.94 1.58 7.90
N PRO A 49 24.58 0.47 7.48
CA PRO A 49 23.96 -0.46 6.56
C PRO A 49 22.77 -1.14 7.25
N LEU A 50 21.56 -0.88 6.75
CA LEU A 50 20.38 -1.64 7.14
C LEU A 50 20.35 -2.97 6.36
N ASN A 51 19.47 -3.86 6.81
CA ASN A 51 19.28 -5.15 6.18
C ASN A 51 18.81 -5.03 4.72
N LYS A 52 19.05 -6.07 3.90
CA LYS A 52 18.57 -6.10 2.50
C LYS A 52 17.04 -6.04 2.50
N ARG A 53 16.47 -5.02 1.86
CA ARG A 53 15.02 -4.87 1.70
C ARG A 53 14.58 -5.37 0.32
N GLN A 54 13.35 -5.83 0.25
CA GLN A 54 12.72 -6.30 -0.98
C GLN A 54 11.33 -5.69 -1.10
N HIS A 55 10.93 -5.37 -2.32
CA HIS A 55 9.58 -4.87 -2.60
C HIS A 55 9.14 -5.28 -3.99
N TRP A 56 7.82 -5.43 -4.12
CA TRP A 56 7.16 -5.70 -5.39
C TRP A 56 6.75 -4.39 -6.04
N LEU A 57 7.19 -4.16 -7.27
CA LEU A 57 6.82 -3.01 -8.09
C LEU A 57 5.96 -3.46 -9.26
N CYS A 58 5.01 -2.63 -9.65
CA CYS A 58 4.26 -2.81 -10.89
C CYS A 58 5.17 -2.50 -12.08
N SER A 59 5.22 -3.39 -13.08
CA SER A 59 6.00 -3.15 -14.30
C SER A 59 5.49 -1.96 -15.12
N GLU A 60 4.21 -1.59 -14.96
CA GLU A 60 3.60 -0.50 -15.74
C GLU A 60 3.71 0.87 -15.06
N CYS A 61 3.32 0.98 -13.79
CA CYS A 61 3.30 2.26 -13.08
C CYS A 61 4.48 2.47 -12.13
N ASN A 62 5.38 1.49 -12.00
CA ASN A 62 6.55 1.52 -11.12
C ASN A 62 6.24 1.77 -9.62
N ASN A 63 4.96 1.74 -9.22
CA ASN A 63 4.53 1.85 -7.84
C ASN A 63 4.48 0.48 -7.17
N GLN A 64 4.52 0.47 -5.83
CA GLN A 64 4.41 -0.76 -5.06
C GLN A 64 3.04 -1.43 -5.28
N THR A 65 3.02 -2.72 -5.62
CA THR A 65 1.75 -3.40 -5.95
C THR A 65 0.81 -3.49 -4.76
N ASP A 66 1.36 -3.49 -3.55
CA ASP A 66 0.66 -3.55 -2.27
C ASP A 66 0.48 -2.18 -1.59
N SER A 67 0.70 -1.06 -2.29
CA SER A 67 0.48 0.27 -1.74
C SER A 67 -0.93 0.36 -1.14
N ARG A 68 -1.02 0.60 0.16
CA ARG A 68 -2.26 0.57 0.92
C ARG A 68 -3.09 1.81 0.55
N TYR A 69 -4.32 1.63 0.07
CA TYR A 69 -5.27 2.73 -0.01
C TYR A 69 -5.60 3.18 1.43
N THR A 70 -5.30 4.43 1.75
CA THR A 70 -5.49 5.03 3.09
C THR A 70 -6.96 5.26 3.45
N ASN A 71 -7.87 5.20 2.47
CA ASN A 71 -9.30 5.41 2.66
C ASN A 71 -10.01 4.12 3.09
N GLY A 72 -9.53 3.50 4.16
CA GLY A 72 -10.18 2.35 4.78
C GLY A 72 -11.44 2.75 5.55
N LEU A 73 -12.33 1.80 5.80
CA LEU A 73 -13.52 1.99 6.64
C LEU A 73 -13.19 2.68 7.97
N VAL A 74 -12.06 2.32 8.58
CA VAL A 74 -11.61 2.86 9.88
C VAL A 74 -11.42 4.36 9.83
N SER A 75 -10.76 4.92 8.81
CA SER A 75 -10.54 6.37 8.74
C SER A 75 -11.87 7.11 8.60
N LYS A 76 -12.83 6.56 7.85
CA LYS A 76 -14.18 7.12 7.74
C LYS A 76 -14.94 7.11 9.06
N VAL A 77 -14.85 6.02 9.81
CA VAL A 77 -15.49 5.89 11.14
C VAL A 77 -14.87 6.87 12.13
N VAL A 78 -13.54 7.00 12.15
CA VAL A 78 -12.85 7.96 13.03
C VAL A 78 -13.25 9.39 12.73
N ILE A 79 -13.34 9.78 11.45
CA ILE A 79 -13.80 11.12 11.04
C ILE A 79 -15.24 11.37 11.51
N LEU A 80 -16.14 10.40 11.34
CA LEU A 80 -17.52 10.53 11.80
C LEU A 80 -17.62 10.66 13.32
N LEU A 81 -16.89 9.83 14.08
CA LEU A 81 -16.87 9.90 15.54
C LEU A 81 -16.35 11.26 16.03
N PHE A 82 -15.27 11.75 15.43
CA PHE A 82 -14.74 13.08 15.75
C PHE A 82 -15.77 14.18 15.47
N SER A 83 -16.45 14.14 14.32
CA SER A 83 -17.52 15.08 13.98
C SER A 83 -18.69 15.03 14.97
N LEU A 84 -19.07 13.84 15.45
CA LEU A 84 -20.10 13.68 16.47
C LEU A 84 -19.69 14.27 17.82
N ILE A 85 -18.44 14.08 18.24
CA ILE A 85 -17.91 14.68 19.48
C ILE A 85 -17.95 16.20 19.40
N VAL A 86 -17.47 16.78 18.29
CA VAL A 86 -17.51 18.23 18.07
C VAL A 86 -18.95 18.75 18.09
N THR A 87 -19.89 17.99 17.54
CA THR A 87 -21.32 18.33 17.60
C THR A 87 -21.83 18.30 19.04
N GLY A 88 -21.50 17.27 19.82
CA GLY A 88 -21.86 17.18 21.23
C GLY A 88 -21.36 18.38 22.04
N LEU A 89 -20.12 18.79 21.83
CA LEU A 89 -19.54 19.98 22.46
C LEU A 89 -20.24 21.28 22.05
N LEU A 90 -20.72 21.38 20.79
CA LEU A 90 -21.48 22.55 20.31
C LEU A 90 -22.90 22.63 20.91
N PHE A 91 -23.46 21.52 21.40
CA PHE A 91 -24.75 21.48 22.09
C PHE A 91 -24.64 21.59 23.61
N ASP A 92 -23.42 21.76 24.14
CA ASP A 92 -23.21 22.05 25.55
C ASP A 92 -23.93 23.37 25.92
N PRO A 93 -24.76 23.39 26.99
CA PRO A 93 -25.48 24.59 27.41
C PRO A 93 -24.57 25.80 27.66
N GLU A 94 -23.34 25.60 28.17
CA GLU A 94 -22.39 26.69 28.43
C GLU A 94 -21.93 27.41 27.16
N ALA A 95 -21.92 26.72 26.01
CA ALA A 95 -21.46 27.29 24.75
C ALA A 95 -22.43 28.33 24.17
N SER A 96 -23.72 28.24 24.53
CA SER A 96 -24.79 29.08 23.96
C SER A 96 -24.78 30.55 24.41
N GLN A 97 -24.05 30.86 25.49
CA GLN A 97 -23.99 32.23 26.04
C GLN A 97 -23.02 33.16 25.30
N HIS A 98 -22.18 32.64 24.40
CA HIS A 98 -21.04 33.39 23.86
C HIS A 98 -21.24 33.99 22.46
N SER A 99 -22.20 33.53 21.65
CA SER A 99 -22.32 34.02 20.26
C SER A 99 -23.62 33.61 19.54
N ASP A 100 -24.28 34.57 18.89
CA ASP A 100 -25.48 34.33 18.04
C ASP A 100 -25.19 33.41 16.83
N TYR A 101 -23.92 33.30 16.42
CA TYR A 101 -23.50 32.45 15.31
C TYR A 101 -23.52 30.95 15.64
N ILE A 102 -23.75 30.57 16.90
CA ILE A 102 -23.67 29.17 17.33
C ILE A 102 -24.77 28.30 16.70
N TRP A 103 -25.93 28.87 16.39
CA TRP A 103 -27.03 28.17 15.72
C TRP A 103 -26.66 27.79 14.27
N TRP A 104 -25.94 28.66 13.56
CA TRP A 104 -25.41 28.36 12.23
C TRP A 104 -24.36 27.25 12.28
N LEU A 105 -23.45 27.30 13.27
CA LEU A 105 -22.45 26.27 13.51
C LEU A 105 -23.08 24.89 13.82
N ARG A 106 -24.14 24.86 14.63
CA ARG A 106 -24.91 23.63 14.90
C ARG A 106 -25.53 23.05 13.64
N GLY A 107 -26.21 23.89 12.84
CA GLY A 107 -26.80 23.48 11.57
C GLY A 107 -25.76 22.91 10.59
N LEU A 108 -24.61 23.59 10.47
CA LEU A 108 -23.50 23.14 9.63
C LEU A 108 -22.92 21.82 10.11
N SER A 109 -22.67 21.68 11.41
CA SER A 109 -22.15 20.45 12.01
C SER A 109 -23.10 19.27 11.77
N PHE A 110 -24.41 19.49 11.91
CA PHE A 110 -25.42 18.47 11.66
C PHE A 110 -25.42 18.02 10.19
N ALA A 111 -25.34 18.97 9.26
CA ALA A 111 -25.24 18.68 7.83
C ALA A 111 -23.97 17.87 7.48
N ILE A 112 -22.82 18.22 8.08
CA ILE A 112 -21.56 17.48 7.92
C ILE A 112 -21.70 16.04 8.41
N ASN A 113 -22.32 15.81 9.57
CA ASN A 113 -22.55 14.46 10.09
C ASN A 113 -23.43 13.62 9.16
N ILE A 114 -24.51 14.19 8.62
CA ILE A 114 -25.37 13.51 7.63
C ILE A 114 -24.56 13.13 6.38
N LEU A 115 -23.75 14.04 5.85
CA LEU A 115 -22.89 13.77 4.70
C LEU A 115 -21.86 12.68 4.99
N CYS A 116 -21.17 12.74 6.13
CA CYS A 116 -20.23 11.71 6.56
C CYS A 116 -20.89 10.34 6.74
N PHE A 117 -22.12 10.31 7.27
CA PHE A 117 -22.90 9.08 7.44
C PHE A 117 -23.29 8.47 6.10
N VAL A 118 -23.83 9.27 5.16
CA VAL A 118 -24.13 8.81 3.79
C VAL A 118 -22.87 8.32 3.08
N TRP A 119 -21.74 9.00 3.25
CA TRP A 119 -20.45 8.59 2.69
C TRP A 119 -19.92 7.27 3.28
N LEU A 120 -20.22 7.01 4.56
CA LEU A 120 -19.93 5.73 5.22
C LEU A 120 -20.84 4.62 4.69
N LEU A 121 -22.14 4.86 4.54
CA LEU A 121 -23.09 3.89 3.96
C LEU A 121 -22.73 3.52 2.52
N LYS A 122 -22.28 4.50 1.72
CA LYS A 122 -21.78 4.27 0.36
C LYS A 122 -20.42 3.58 0.32
N HIS A 123 -19.81 3.24 1.45
CA HIS A 123 -18.54 2.52 1.48
C HIS A 123 -18.71 1.10 0.93
N LYS A 124 -18.41 0.91 -0.35
CA LYS A 124 -18.31 -0.42 -0.95
C LYS A 124 -17.16 -1.19 -0.30
N LYS A 125 -17.45 -2.37 0.27
CA LYS A 125 -16.43 -3.32 0.72
C LYS A 125 -15.57 -3.69 -0.48
N ARG A 126 -14.39 -3.09 -0.60
CA ARG A 126 -13.40 -3.50 -1.61
C ARG A 126 -12.96 -4.94 -1.26
N PRO A 127 -12.97 -5.89 -2.22
CA PRO A 127 -12.52 -7.24 -1.95
C PRO A 127 -11.09 -7.20 -1.41
N SER A 128 -10.84 -8.02 -0.38
CA SER A 128 -9.55 -8.07 0.32
C SER A 128 -8.41 -8.37 -0.68
N HIS A 129 -7.21 -7.85 -0.45
CA HIS A 129 -6.03 -8.14 -1.29
C HIS A 129 -5.85 -9.65 -1.52
N LYS A 130 -6.11 -10.46 -0.49
CA LYS A 130 -6.04 -11.93 -0.58
C LYS A 130 -7.05 -12.49 -1.56
N GLN A 131 -8.28 -11.96 -1.56
CA GLN A 131 -9.35 -12.38 -2.47
C GLN A 131 -9.05 -11.96 -3.91
N ARG A 132 -8.57 -10.73 -4.13
CA ARG A 132 -8.18 -10.25 -5.46
C ARG A 132 -7.05 -11.10 -6.06
N ARG A 133 -6.04 -11.39 -5.25
CA ARG A 133 -4.88 -12.21 -5.63
C ARG A 133 -5.22 -13.68 -5.82
N ALA A 134 -6.16 -14.23 -5.06
CA ALA A 134 -6.62 -15.62 -5.20
C ALA A 134 -7.34 -15.87 -6.53
N LYS A 135 -7.95 -14.84 -7.12
CA LYS A 135 -8.61 -14.93 -8.43
C LYS A 135 -7.64 -14.84 -9.61
N LEU A 136 -6.37 -14.49 -9.37
CA LEU A 136 -5.39 -14.41 -10.45
C LEU A 136 -4.99 -15.80 -10.87
N GLU A 137 -5.05 -16.05 -12.18
CA GLU A 137 -4.46 -17.26 -12.74
C GLU A 137 -2.94 -17.25 -12.49
N PRO A 138 -2.37 -18.39 -12.06
CA PRO A 138 -0.94 -18.52 -11.92
C PRO A 138 -0.24 -18.26 -13.26
N LEU A 139 1.00 -17.79 -13.19
CA LEU A 139 1.75 -17.47 -14.38
C LEU A 139 2.15 -18.77 -15.12
N LYS A 140 1.36 -19.14 -16.14
CA LYS A 140 1.61 -20.27 -17.04
C LYS A 140 2.55 -19.84 -18.18
N ALA A 141 3.78 -19.46 -17.83
CA ALA A 141 4.78 -19.10 -18.84
C ALA A 141 5.78 -20.24 -19.03
N ALA A 142 5.96 -20.70 -20.26
CA ALA A 142 7.08 -21.59 -20.65
C ALA A 142 8.37 -20.79 -20.91
N HIS A 143 8.23 -19.49 -21.20
CA HIS A 143 9.30 -18.57 -21.55
C HIS A 143 9.38 -17.40 -20.56
N CYS A 144 10.56 -16.79 -20.46
CA CYS A 144 10.77 -15.63 -19.60
C CYS A 144 10.00 -14.41 -20.12
N HIS A 145 9.30 -13.69 -19.25
CA HIS A 145 8.54 -12.50 -19.65
C HIS A 145 9.43 -11.37 -20.20
N PHE A 146 10.69 -11.30 -19.78
CA PHE A 146 11.61 -10.22 -20.15
C PHE A 146 12.50 -10.56 -21.34
N CYS A 147 13.19 -11.71 -21.29
CA CYS A 147 14.14 -12.10 -22.35
C CYS A 147 13.60 -13.17 -23.28
N GLN A 148 12.36 -13.67 -23.09
CA GLN A 148 11.77 -14.76 -23.86
C GLN A 148 12.56 -16.08 -23.87
N GLY A 149 13.67 -16.17 -23.13
CA GLY A 149 14.48 -17.37 -23.00
C GLY A 149 13.77 -18.49 -22.23
N PRO A 150 14.28 -19.72 -22.33
CA PRO A 150 13.72 -20.87 -21.65
C PRO A 150 13.74 -20.69 -20.13
N LEU A 151 12.74 -21.27 -19.46
CA LEU A 151 12.67 -21.33 -18.02
C LEU A 151 13.12 -22.71 -17.54
N TYR A 152 14.14 -22.70 -16.69
CA TYR A 152 14.56 -23.89 -15.97
C TYR A 152 13.61 -24.16 -14.80
N ILE A 153 13.06 -25.37 -14.75
CA ILE A 153 12.11 -25.82 -13.72
C ILE A 153 12.84 -26.79 -12.80
N GLY A 154 13.49 -26.26 -11.76
CA GLY A 154 14.06 -27.05 -10.66
C GLY A 154 13.29 -26.81 -9.35
N LEU A 155 14.01 -26.79 -8.22
CA LEU A 155 13.46 -26.36 -6.91
C LEU A 155 12.88 -24.94 -6.95
N GLU A 156 13.46 -24.07 -7.78
CA GLU A 156 12.93 -22.74 -8.09
C GLU A 156 12.84 -22.58 -9.61
N THR A 157 11.79 -21.95 -10.10
CA THR A 157 11.70 -21.60 -11.53
C THR A 157 12.54 -20.35 -11.79
N ARG A 158 13.57 -20.47 -12.64
CA ARG A 158 14.44 -19.35 -13.03
C ARG A 158 14.63 -19.32 -14.54
N CYS A 159 14.90 -18.14 -15.07
CA CYS A 159 15.33 -18.01 -16.46
C CYS A 159 16.85 -18.18 -16.56
N ASP A 160 17.33 -18.97 -17.52
CA ASP A 160 18.76 -19.23 -17.69
C ASP A 160 19.53 -18.00 -18.21
N ALA A 161 18.94 -17.26 -19.15
CA ALA A 161 19.56 -16.05 -19.70
C ALA A 161 19.55 -14.89 -18.69
N CYS A 162 18.37 -14.61 -18.12
CA CYS A 162 18.17 -13.44 -17.26
C CYS A 162 18.51 -13.68 -15.77
N GLN A 163 18.63 -14.95 -15.35
CA GLN A 163 18.79 -15.37 -13.95
C GLN A 163 17.68 -14.83 -13.01
N LEU A 164 16.55 -14.41 -13.57
CA LEU A 164 15.39 -13.91 -12.82
C LEU A 164 14.55 -15.07 -12.31
N LYS A 165 14.15 -14.98 -11.03
CA LYS A 165 13.25 -15.95 -10.42
C LYS A 165 11.79 -15.69 -10.80
N VAL A 166 11.10 -16.73 -11.24
CA VAL A 166 9.69 -16.69 -11.60
C VAL A 166 8.86 -17.25 -10.45
N TYR A 167 7.95 -16.44 -9.93
CA TYR A 167 7.02 -16.88 -8.90
C TYR A 167 5.69 -17.26 -9.55
N LYS A 168 5.41 -18.57 -9.62
CA LYS A 168 4.20 -19.10 -10.26
C LYS A 168 2.93 -18.78 -9.47
N THR A 169 3.02 -18.70 -8.14
CA THR A 169 1.88 -18.35 -7.28
C THR A 169 2.14 -17.11 -6.44
N VAL A 170 1.05 -16.38 -6.15
CA VAL A 170 1.09 -15.19 -5.29
C VAL A 170 1.44 -15.56 -3.84
N LYS A 171 1.13 -16.79 -3.40
CA LYS A 171 1.47 -17.27 -2.04
C LYS A 171 3.00 -17.36 -1.85
N ASP A 172 3.71 -17.84 -2.86
CA ASP A 172 5.18 -17.95 -2.83
C ASP A 172 5.85 -16.56 -2.84
N ALA A 173 5.28 -15.63 -3.60
CA ALA A 173 5.71 -14.23 -3.63
C ALA A 173 5.44 -13.48 -2.31
N THR A 174 4.34 -13.82 -1.63
CA THR A 174 3.92 -13.15 -0.38
C THR A 174 4.73 -13.64 0.83
N LYS A 175 5.15 -14.91 0.89
CA LYS A 175 6.02 -15.44 1.97
C LYS A 175 7.34 -14.65 2.10
N LEU A 176 7.93 -14.23 0.99
CA LEU A 176 9.13 -13.38 0.98
C LEU A 176 8.87 -11.94 1.45
N SER A 177 7.65 -11.45 1.22
CA SER A 177 7.24 -10.10 1.58
C SER A 177 6.82 -9.96 3.05
N ALA A 178 6.47 -11.07 3.72
CA ALA A 178 6.05 -11.09 5.13
C ALA A 178 7.21 -10.94 6.13
N LYS A 179 8.47 -11.20 5.72
CA LYS A 179 9.67 -10.86 6.51
C LYS A 179 10.02 -9.37 6.41
N ARG A 180 9.04 -8.50 6.66
CA ARG A 180 9.22 -7.05 6.74
C ARG A 180 9.31 -6.65 8.23
N PRO A 181 10.48 -6.27 8.76
CA PRO A 181 10.48 -5.37 9.90
C PRO A 181 9.93 -4.03 9.40
N TYR A 182 8.86 -3.57 10.05
CA TYR A 182 8.31 -2.23 9.88
C TYR A 182 9.43 -1.18 10.09
#